data_AF-A0A2A2TAQ5-F1
#
_entry.id   AF-A0A2A2TAQ5-F1
#
_cell.length_a   1.000
_cell.length_b   1.000
_cell.length_c   1.000
_cell.angle_alpha   90.00
_cell.angle_beta   90.00
_cell.angle_gamma   90.00
#
_symmetry.space_group_name_H-M   'P 1'
#
loop_
_entity.id
_entity.type
_entity.pdbx_description
1 polymer ?
#
loop_
_entity_poly.entity_id
_entity_poly.type
_entity_poly.pdbx_seq_one_letter_code
_entity_poly.pdbx_strand_id
1 'polypeptide(L)'
;MLPPELPLHNNPAELAARTMVQRRNISYATQTEQGTKAWDIFMSLVATTRKLGVSFFEYIRDRISLIGNIPSLGSIIRDKSSLNPFGWSWMPE
;
A
#
# COMPACT_ATOMS: atom_id res chain seq x y z
N MET A 1 -18.18 -5.19 19.05
CA MET A 1 -17.46 -6.48 18.90
C MET A 1 -16.73 -6.44 17.57
N LEU A 2 -15.42 -6.73 17.52
CA LEU A 2 -14.71 -6.82 16.24
C LEU A 2 -15.29 -7.99 15.43
N PRO A 3 -15.43 -7.87 14.11
CA PRO A 3 -15.94 -8.94 13.26
C PRO A 3 -15.01 -10.16 13.33
N PRO A 4 -15.53 -11.39 13.25
CA PRO A 4 -14.76 -12.61 13.45
C PRO A 4 -13.62 -12.79 12.43
N GLU A 5 -13.73 -12.16 11.26
CA GLU A 5 -12.73 -12.19 10.20
C GLU A 5 -11.54 -11.23 10.39
N LEU A 6 -11.61 -10.27 11.33
CA LEU A 6 -10.47 -9.38 11.60
C LEU A 6 -9.56 -9.99 12.67
N PRO A 7 -8.25 -10.07 12.42
CA PRO A 7 -7.31 -10.52 13.44
C PRO A 7 -7.34 -9.56 14.63
N LEU A 8 -7.42 -10.13 15.84
CA LEU A 8 -7.37 -9.39 17.11
C LEU A 8 -5.99 -8.76 17.37
N HIS A 9 -4.97 -9.16 16.60
CA HIS A 9 -3.62 -8.64 16.68
C HIS A 9 -3.29 -7.71 15.50
N ASN A 10 -2.48 -6.70 15.77
CA ASN A 10 -2.00 -5.74 14.77
C ASN A 10 -0.68 -6.17 14.09
N ASN A 11 -0.19 -7.40 14.33
CA ASN A 11 1.11 -7.90 13.86
C ASN A 11 1.46 -7.53 12.39
N PRO A 12 0.54 -7.64 11.41
CA PRO A 12 0.86 -7.26 10.03
C PRO A 12 1.18 -5.76 9.88
N ALA A 13 0.46 -4.89 10.59
CA ALA A 13 0.70 -3.46 10.59
C ALA A 13 2.03 -3.11 11.29
N GLU A 14 2.31 -3.73 12.43
CA GLU A 14 3.58 -3.54 13.15
C GLU A 14 4.79 -3.99 12.32
N LEU A 15 4.70 -5.13 11.63
CA LEU A 15 5.77 -5.64 10.79
C LEU A 15 6.07 -4.70 9.61
N ALA A 16 5.02 -4.15 9.00
CA ALA A 16 5.16 -3.15 7.94
C ALA A 16 5.84 -1.88 8.46
N ALA A 17 5.41 -1.36 9.62
CA ALA A 17 6.02 -0.21 10.26
C ALA A 17 7.50 -0.44 10.63
N ARG A 18 7.82 -1.61 11.19
CA ARG A 18 9.18 -1.98 11.57
C ARG A 18 10.13 -1.99 10.38
N THR A 19 9.70 -2.52 9.24
CA THR A 19 10.49 -2.52 8.01
C THR A 19 10.86 -1.09 7.58
N MET A 20 9.92 -0.15 7.71
CA MET A 20 10.15 1.26 7.38
C MET A 20 11.13 1.94 8.34
N VAL A 21 10.99 1.69 9.64
CA VAL A 21 11.89 2.23 10.67
C VAL A 21 13.31 1.70 10.49
N GLN A 22 13.48 0.40 10.22
CA GLN A 22 14.80 -0.18 9.96
C GLN A 22 15.44 0.43 8.72
N ARG A 23 14.69 0.58 7.63
CA ARG A 23 15.17 1.20 6.38
C ARG A 23 15.60 2.65 6.63
N ARG A 24 14.83 3.42 7.40
CA ARG A 24 15.18 4.79 7.80
C ARG A 24 16.49 4.84 8.58
N ASN A 25 16.66 3.95 9.56
CA ASN A 25 17.89 3.90 10.37
C ASN A 25 19.12 3.56 9.52
N ILE A 26 19.01 2.61 8.59
CA ILE A 26 20.12 2.20 7.70
C ILE A 26 20.48 3.33 6.72
N SER A 27 19.49 4.06 6.22
CA SER A 27 19.69 5.12 5.23
C SER A 27 19.98 6.50 5.85
N TYR A 28 20.24 6.58 7.17
CA TYR A 28 20.44 7.83 7.92
C TYR A 28 19.28 8.84 7.78
N ALA A 29 18.07 8.35 7.54
CA ALA A 29 16.88 9.14 7.26
C ALA A 29 17.05 10.16 6.11
N THR A 30 15.96 10.88 5.83
CA THR A 30 15.95 11.95 4.83
C THR A 30 16.49 13.24 5.44
N GLN A 31 17.37 13.92 4.70
CA GLN A 31 18.05 15.14 5.15
C GLN A 31 17.34 16.43 4.68
N THR A 32 16.40 16.30 3.74
CA THR A 32 15.64 17.42 3.17
C THR A 32 14.15 17.10 3.18
N GLU A 33 13.31 18.14 3.23
CA GLU A 33 11.85 17.98 3.14
C GLU A 33 11.43 17.28 1.84
N GLN A 34 12.09 17.61 0.73
CA GLN A 34 11.87 16.97 -0.57
C GLN A 34 12.22 15.48 -0.53
N GLY A 35 13.32 15.12 0.15
CA GLY A 35 13.70 13.73 0.38
C GLY A 35 12.66 12.98 1.21
N THR A 36 12.13 13.61 2.27
CA THR A 36 11.04 13.04 3.10
C THR A 36 9.80 12.78 2.25
N LYS A 37 9.35 13.77 1.47
CA LYS A 37 8.18 13.62 0.58
C LYS A 37 8.39 12.50 -0.44
N ALA A 38 9.54 12.46 -1.10
CA ALA A 38 9.85 11.42 -2.06
C ALA A 38 9.82 10.03 -1.40
N TRP A 39 10.44 9.90 -0.22
CA TRP A 39 10.48 8.66 0.53
C TRP A 39 9.07 8.17 0.89
N ASP A 40 8.22 9.05 1.44
CA ASP A 40 6.86 8.70 1.84
C ASP A 40 6.02 8.24 0.64
N ILE A 41 6.16 8.92 -0.51
CA ILE A 41 5.51 8.53 -1.76
C ILE A 41 5.97 7.12 -2.20
N PHE A 42 7.29 6.89 -2.27
CA PHE A 42 7.82 5.60 -2.72
C PHE A 42 7.44 4.47 -1.76
N MET A 43 7.47 4.70 -0.46
CA MET A 43 7.06 3.71 0.53
C MET A 43 5.58 3.36 0.39
N SER A 44 4.72 4.36 0.19
CA SER A 44 3.29 4.15 -0.07
C SER A 44 3.06 3.35 -1.37
N LEU A 45 3.79 3.66 -2.44
CA LEU A 45 3.71 2.94 -3.71
C LEU A 45 4.16 1.48 -3.57
N VAL A 46 5.29 1.22 -2.91
CA VAL A 46 5.79 -0.14 -2.66
C VAL A 46 4.77 -0.94 -1.83
N ALA A 47 4.23 -0.36 -0.76
CA ALA A 47 3.24 -1.04 0.06
C ALA A 47 1.95 -1.35 -0.72
N THR A 48 1.47 -0.40 -1.51
CA THR A 48 0.23 -0.55 -2.28
C THR A 48 0.38 -1.57 -3.41
N THR A 49 1.45 -1.49 -4.19
CA THR A 49 1.75 -2.46 -5.26
C THR A 49 1.87 -3.89 -4.72
N ARG A 50 2.55 -4.08 -3.59
CA ARG A 50 2.63 -5.40 -2.91
C ARG A 50 1.26 -5.91 -2.47
N LYS A 51 0.40 -5.07 -1.88
CA LYS A 51 -0.98 -5.45 -1.50
C LYS A 51 -1.84 -5.82 -2.70
N LEU A 52 -1.61 -5.18 -3.85
CA LEU A 52 -2.36 -5.43 -5.06
C LEU A 52 -1.82 -6.60 -5.90
N GLY A 53 -0.61 -7.10 -5.59
CA GLY A 53 0.06 -8.13 -6.39
C GLY A 53 0.68 -7.59 -7.68
N VAL A 54 0.95 -6.28 -7.74
CA VAL A 54 1.57 -5.60 -8.88
C VAL A 54 3.06 -5.44 -8.61
N SER A 55 3.92 -5.67 -9.61
CA SER A 55 5.35 -5.37 -9.48
C SER A 55 5.58 -3.86 -9.39
N PHE A 56 6.25 -3.41 -8.32
CA PHE A 56 6.60 -2.01 -8.13
C PHE A 56 7.43 -1.46 -9.31
N PHE A 57 8.42 -2.22 -9.78
CA PHE A 57 9.30 -1.78 -10.86
C PHE A 57 8.57 -1.65 -12.20
N GLU A 58 7.69 -2.60 -12.51
CA GLU A 58 6.87 -2.54 -13.73
C GLU A 58 5.91 -1.36 -13.67
N TYR A 59 5.30 -1.11 -12.50
CA TYR A 59 4.42 0.04 -12.29
C TYR A 59 5.15 1.38 -12.50
N ILE A 60 6.34 1.54 -11.91
CA ILE A 60 7.14 2.76 -12.09
C ILE A 60 7.59 2.91 -13.54
N ARG A 61 8.05 1.83 -14.18
CA ARG A 61 8.45 1.85 -15.59
C ARG A 61 7.31 2.28 -16.50
N ASP A 62 6.11 1.74 -16.27
CA ASP A 62 4.90 2.09 -17.03
C ASP A 62 4.56 3.59 -16.90
N ARG A 63 4.66 4.14 -15.68
CA ARG A 63 4.39 5.56 -15.42
C ARG A 63 5.44 6.49 -16.02
N ILE A 64 6.72 6.16 -15.89
CA ILE A 64 7.82 6.97 -16.45
C ILE A 64 7.79 6.93 -17.99
N SER A 65 7.48 5.76 -18.56
CA SER A 65 7.43 5.56 -20.01
C SER A 65 6.11 6.07 -20.63
N LEU A 66 5.16 6.54 -19.82
CA LEU A 66 3.84 7.00 -20.23
C LEU A 66 3.06 5.97 -21.08
N ILE A 67 3.30 4.68 -20.84
CA ILE A 67 2.67 3.59 -21.60
C ILE A 67 1.20 3.45 -21.18
N GLY A 68 0.94 3.44 -19.86
CA GLY A 68 -0.43 3.35 -19.33
C GLY A 68 -1.06 1.96 -19.41
N ASN A 69 -0.26 0.89 -19.53
CA ASN A 69 -0.75 -0.49 -19.57
C ASN A 69 -1.27 -0.95 -18.21
N ILE A 70 -0.66 -0.48 -17.12
CA ILE A 70 -1.09 -0.82 -15.76
C ILE A 70 -2.11 0.23 -15.28
N PRO A 71 -3.36 -0.15 -14.94
CA PRO A 71 -4.36 0.77 -14.42
C PRO A 71 -3.85 1.54 -13.19
N SER A 72 -4.50 2.65 -12.85
CA SER A 72 -4.16 3.36 -11.62
C SER A 72 -4.35 2.44 -10.40
N LEU A 73 -3.44 2.51 -9.41
CA LEU A 73 -3.58 1.67 -8.21
C LEU A 73 -4.93 1.93 -7.52
N GLY A 74 -5.45 3.16 -7.59
CA GLY A 74 -6.78 3.51 -7.08
C GLY A 74 -7.92 2.80 -7.82
N SER A 75 -7.84 2.69 -9.15
CA SER A 75 -8.80 1.91 -9.95
C SER A 75 -8.79 0.43 -9.53
N ILE A 76 -7.60 -0.16 -9.41
CA ILE A 76 -7.45 -1.56 -8.99
C ILE A 76 -8.01 -1.78 -7.57
N ILE A 77 -7.78 -0.84 -6.65
CA ILE A 77 -8.37 -0.89 -5.29
C ILE A 77 -9.90 -0.90 -5.37
N ARG A 78 -10.48 0.01 -6.17
CA ARG A 78 -11.94 0.10 -6.33
C ARG A 78 -12.52 -1.20 -6.90
N ASP A 79 -11.88 -1.76 -7.92
CA ASP A 79 -12.31 -3.00 -8.56
C ASP A 79 -12.18 -4.21 -7.63
N LYS A 80 -11.11 -4.28 -6.82
CA LYS A 80 -10.99 -5.35 -5.80
C LYS A 80 -12.01 -5.20 -4.66
N SER A 81 -12.35 -3.96 -4.30
CA SER A 81 -13.32 -3.72 -3.22
C SER A 81 -14.75 -4.10 -3.62
N SER A 82 -15.13 -3.90 -4.89
CA SER A 82 -16.45 -4.29 -5.38
C SER A 82 -16.62 -5.81 -5.44
N LEU A 83 -15.53 -6.55 -5.66
CA LEU A 83 -15.52 -8.03 -5.69
C LEU A 83 -15.55 -8.67 -4.31
N ASN A 84 -15.18 -7.94 -3.26
CA ASN A 84 -15.18 -8.46 -1.89
C ASN A 84 -15.96 -7.52 -0.95
N PRO A 85 -17.30 -7.51 -1.04
CA PRO A 85 -18.16 -6.70 -0.20
C PRO A 85 -18.21 -7.30 1.22
N PHE A 86 -17.13 -7.16 1.98
CA PHE A 86 -17.12 -7.33 3.44
C PHE A 86 -18.17 -6.44 4.13
N GLY A 87 -18.73 -5.45 3.41
CA GLY A 87 -19.83 -4.59 3.85
C GLY A 87 -21.15 -5.34 4.12
N TRP A 88 -21.34 -6.56 3.60
CA TRP A 88 -22.58 -7.32 3.81
C TRP A 88 -22.82 -7.72 5.27
N SER A 89 -21.79 -7.89 6.10
CA SER A 89 -21.97 -8.15 7.54
C SER A 89 -22.37 -6.91 8.36
N TRP A 90 -22.41 -5.74 7.74
CA TRP A 90 -22.69 -4.43 8.35
C TRP A 90 -23.98 -3.77 7.84
N MET A 91 -24.72 -4.44 6.94
CA MET A 91 -26.02 -3.96 6.48
C MET A 91 -27.08 -4.33 7.53
N PRO A 92 -27.85 -3.36 8.07
CA PRO A 92 -29.03 -3.69 8.87
C PRO A 92 -30.04 -4.42 7.97
N GLU A 93 -30.69 -5.46 8.51
CA GLU A 93 -31.85 -6.12 7.87
C GLU A 93 -32.96 -5.11 7.53
#